data_AF-A0A1C6JIM1-F1
#
_entry.id   AF-A0A1C6JIM1-F1
#
_cell.length_a   1.000
_cell.length_b   1.000
_cell.length_c   1.000
_cell.angle_alpha   90.00
_cell.angle_beta   90.00
_cell.angle_gamma   90.00
#
_symmetry.space_group_name_H-M   'P 1'
#
loop_
_entity.id
_entity.type
_entity.pdbx_description
1 polymer ?
#
loop_
_entity_poly.entity_id
_entity_poly.type
_entity_poly.pdbx_seq_one_letter_code
_entity_poly.pdbx_strand_id
1 'polypeptide(L)'
;MHAERYTITIFGIDAKYYTDEYISHIWKTCTENEYQKSRQFITGLVDKRSLVCGTIRGCELAEYAHIITVVRNPVEFSDTDTFWNSLKNVLKELRVSLGNPSMTIAKQQIEYYYFK
;
A
#
# COMPACT_ATOMS: atom_id res chain seq x y z
N MET A 1 4.50 1.09 -22.03
CA MET A 1 3.98 2.39 -21.53
C MET A 1 4.74 2.75 -20.27
N HIS A 2 4.84 4.03 -19.90
CA HIS A 2 5.39 4.39 -18.58
C HIS A 2 4.29 4.34 -17.52
N ALA A 3 4.62 3.75 -16.37
CA ALA A 3 3.74 3.68 -15.21
C ALA A 3 4.55 3.89 -13.93
N GLU A 4 3.85 3.91 -12.80
CA GLU A 4 4.49 4.03 -11.49
C GLU A 4 4.13 2.84 -10.61
N ARG A 5 5.17 2.30 -9.98
CA ARG A 5 5.06 1.35 -8.88
C ARG A 5 5.17 2.10 -7.57
N TYR A 6 4.25 1.82 -6.67
CA TYR A 6 4.22 2.33 -5.31
C TYR A 6 4.49 1.17 -4.36
N THR A 7 5.51 1.31 -3.53
CA THR A 7 5.82 0.36 -2.47
C THR A 7 5.50 1.01 -1.15
N ILE A 8 4.44 0.55 -0.50
CA ILE A 8 3.99 1.02 0.80
C ILE A 8 4.52 0.06 1.85
N THR A 9 5.16 0.57 2.90
CA THR A 9 5.63 -0.25 4.02
C THR A 9 4.94 0.18 5.30
N ILE A 10 4.39 -0.80 6.02
CA ILE A 10 3.69 -0.61 7.29
C ILE A 10 4.57 -1.23 8.39
N PHE A 11 5.00 -0.40 9.34
CA PHE A 11 5.93 -0.80 10.39
C PHE A 11 5.23 -0.96 11.73
N GLY A 12 5.71 -1.91 12.55
CA GLY A 12 5.40 -1.96 13.97
C GLY A 12 3.97 -2.38 14.31
N ILE A 13 3.24 -2.97 13.37
CA ILE A 13 1.95 -3.59 13.67
C ILE A 13 2.18 -5.00 14.20
N ASP A 14 1.45 -5.38 15.25
CA ASP A 14 1.59 -6.70 15.85
C ASP A 14 1.12 -7.78 14.87
N ALA A 15 2.08 -8.50 14.31
CA ALA A 15 1.84 -9.54 13.31
C ALA A 15 0.98 -10.71 13.81
N LYS A 16 0.71 -10.80 15.12
CA LYS A 16 -0.26 -11.74 15.71
C LYS A 16 -1.72 -11.33 15.44
N TYR A 17 -1.99 -10.03 15.36
CA TYR A 17 -3.34 -9.49 15.14
C TYR A 17 -3.54 -8.99 13.69
N TYR A 18 -2.48 -8.47 13.08
CA TYR A 18 -2.51 -7.96 11.71
C TYR A 18 -1.96 -9.00 10.73
N THR A 19 -2.77 -10.01 10.42
CA THR A 19 -2.41 -11.03 9.42
C THR A 19 -2.49 -10.45 8.00
N ASP A 20 -1.91 -11.16 7.03
CA ASP A 20 -1.99 -10.77 5.62
C ASP A 20 -3.45 -10.74 5.13
N GLU A 21 -4.31 -11.64 5.62
CA GLU A 21 -5.75 -11.59 5.31
C GLU A 21 -6.42 -10.36 5.89
N TYR A 22 -6.08 -9.98 7.12
CA TYR A 22 -6.66 -8.81 7.77
C TYR A 22 -6.23 -7.51 7.07
N ILE A 23 -4.95 -7.37 6.73
CA ILE A 23 -4.44 -6.25 5.93
C ILE A 23 -5.13 -6.19 4.56
N SER A 24 -5.27 -7.33 3.89
CA SER A 24 -5.96 -7.42 2.60
C SER A 24 -7.43 -7.02 2.69
N HIS A 25 -8.11 -7.41 3.77
CA HIS A 25 -9.50 -7.02 4.03
C HIS A 25 -9.64 -5.51 4.20
N ILE A 26 -8.80 -4.88 5.03
CA ILE A 26 -8.84 -3.41 5.22
C ILE A 26 -8.48 -2.69 3.91
N TRP A 27 -7.46 -3.15 3.20
CA TRP A 27 -7.09 -2.58 1.90
C TRP A 27 -8.28 -2.59 0.94
N LYS A 28 -8.95 -3.74 0.81
CA LYS A 28 -10.16 -3.87 -0.01
C LYS A 28 -11.21 -2.83 0.38
N THR A 29 -11.57 -2.74 1.66
CA THR A 29 -12.55 -1.77 2.15
C THR A 29 -12.17 -0.33 1.80
N CYS A 30 -10.93 0.07 2.04
CA CYS A 30 -10.47 1.43 1.73
C CYS A 30 -10.52 1.72 0.21
N THR A 31 -10.14 0.75 -0.62
CA THR A 31 -10.20 0.92 -2.08
C THR A 31 -11.63 0.94 -2.63
N GLU A 32 -12.55 0.16 -2.05
CA GLU A 32 -13.98 0.20 -2.40
C GLU A 32 -14.60 1.57 -2.04
N ASN A 33 -14.23 2.13 -0.89
CA ASN A 33 -14.67 3.46 -0.47
C ASN A 33 -14.15 4.57 -1.39
N GLU A 34 -12.89 4.50 -1.80
CA GLU A 34 -12.31 5.46 -2.76
C GLU A 34 -12.90 5.29 -4.16
N TYR A 35 -13.20 4.06 -4.58
CA TYR A 35 -13.82 3.78 -5.87
C TYR A 35 -15.18 4.47 -6.02
N GLN A 36 -16.00 4.53 -4.96
CA GLN A 36 -17.29 5.24 -5.02
C GLN A 36 -17.15 6.73 -5.34
N LYS A 37 -16.00 7.33 -5.03
CA LYS A 37 -15.72 8.77 -5.21
C LYS A 37 -14.98 9.05 -6.51
N SER A 38 -13.96 8.25 -6.80
CA SER A 38 -12.98 8.49 -7.86
C SER A 38 -13.22 7.64 -9.12
N ARG A 39 -14.00 6.56 -9.00
CA ARG A 39 -14.11 5.50 -10.02
C ARG A 39 -12.77 4.83 -10.37
N GLN A 40 -11.76 4.97 -9.52
CA GLN A 40 -10.47 4.32 -9.70
C GLN A 40 -10.37 3.01 -8.93
N PHE A 41 -9.92 1.96 -9.62
CA PHE A 41 -9.62 0.68 -9.01
C PHE A 41 -8.12 0.62 -8.68
N ILE A 42 -7.81 0.49 -7.39
CA ILE A 42 -6.43 0.47 -6.90
C ILE A 42 -6.09 -0.94 -6.40
N THR A 43 -5.59 -1.77 -7.30
CA THR A 43 -5.12 -3.12 -6.95
C THR A 43 -3.79 -3.05 -6.20
N GLY A 44 -3.71 -3.77 -5.08
CA GLY A 44 -2.49 -3.92 -4.29
C GLY A 44 -2.14 -5.39 -4.09
N LEU A 45 -0.84 -5.69 -4.07
CA LEU A 45 -0.30 -6.98 -3.64
C LEU A 45 0.22 -6.84 -2.22
N VAL A 46 -0.18 -7.73 -1.31
CA VAL A 46 0.23 -7.73 0.09
C VAL A 46 1.31 -8.79 0.30
N ASP A 47 2.44 -8.36 0.84
CA ASP A 47 3.56 -9.21 1.25
C ASP A 47 3.86 -8.99 2.73
N LYS A 48 4.34 -10.03 3.41
CA LYS A 48 4.97 -9.94 4.73
C LYS A 48 6.45 -10.20 4.61
N ARG A 49 7.28 -9.30 5.15
CA ARG A 49 8.75 -9.41 5.11
C ARG A 49 9.34 -9.22 6.50
N SER A 50 10.41 -9.95 6.79
CA SER A 50 11.18 -9.75 8.03
C SER A 50 11.74 -8.32 8.08
N LEU A 51 11.53 -7.66 9.20
CA LEU A 51 12.03 -6.33 9.48
C LEU A 51 13.35 -6.45 10.25
N VAL A 52 14.44 -6.02 9.62
CA VAL A 52 15.75 -5.93 10.29
C VAL A 52 15.94 -4.50 10.79
N CYS A 53 15.90 -4.33 12.11
CA CYS A 53 16.16 -3.03 12.75
C CYS A 53 17.36 -3.12 13.71
N GLY A 54 18.22 -2.10 13.67
CA GLY A 54 19.39 -2.04 14.54
C GLY A 54 19.00 -1.81 16.01
N THR A 55 19.63 -2.55 16.91
CA THR A 55 19.41 -2.49 18.37
C THR A 55 19.60 -1.10 18.97
N ILE A 56 20.49 -0.27 18.41
CA ILE A 56 20.71 1.13 18.81
C ILE A 56 19.48 2.03 18.62
N ARG A 57 18.54 1.65 17.74
CA ARG A 57 17.30 2.41 17.53
C ARG A 57 16.19 2.04 18.51
N GLY A 58 16.46 1.14 19.48
CA GLY A 58 15.45 0.72 20.45
C GLY A 58 14.23 0.07 19.80
N CYS A 59 14.43 -0.63 18.68
CA CYS A 59 13.33 -1.23 17.94
C CYS A 59 12.71 -2.38 18.72
N GLU A 60 11.66 -2.07 19.48
CA GLU A 60 10.60 -2.99 19.89
C GLU A 60 9.53 -3.13 18.78
N LEU A 61 9.86 -2.77 17.53
CA LEU A 61 8.97 -2.99 16.40
C LEU A 61 8.86 -4.49 16.14
N ALA A 62 7.65 -4.94 15.80
CA ALA A 62 7.38 -6.32 15.43
C ALA A 62 8.41 -6.85 14.41
N GLU A 63 8.73 -8.14 14.48
CA GLU A 63 9.72 -8.82 13.63
C GLU A 63 9.44 -8.73 12.12
N TYR A 64 8.25 -8.25 11.73
CA TYR A 64 7.79 -8.19 10.36
C TYR A 64 7.24 -6.82 10.01
N ALA A 65 7.39 -6.45 8.74
CA ALA A 65 6.68 -5.36 8.11
C ALA A 65 5.76 -5.92 7.03
N HIS A 66 4.60 -5.28 6.86
CA HIS A 66 3.73 -5.55 5.72
C HIS A 66 4.07 -4.58 4.61
N ILE A 67 4.14 -5.11 3.39
CA ILE A 67 4.43 -4.35 2.19
C ILE A 67 3.24 -4.46 1.27
N ILE A 68 2.71 -3.32 0.83
CA ILE A 68 1.69 -3.27 -0.21
C ILE A 68 2.33 -2.70 -1.48
N THR A 69 2.33 -3.47 -2.55
CA THR A 69 2.82 -3.04 -3.86
C THR A 69 1.63 -2.71 -4.76
N VAL A 70 1.58 -1.48 -5.26
CA VAL A 70 0.57 -1.01 -6.21
C VAL A 70 1.27 -0.62 -7.50
N VAL A 71 0.70 -0.99 -8.65
CA VAL A 71 1.15 -0.52 -9.95
C VAL A 71 -0.02 0.15 -10.64
N ARG A 72 0.15 1.42 -11.05
CA ARG A 72 -0.87 2.08 -11.87
C ARG A 72 -0.97 1.36 -13.20
N ASN A 73 -2.17 0.95 -13.61
CA ASN A 73 -2.42 0.50 -14.96
C ASN A 73 -2.68 1.73 -15.86
N PRO A 74 -1.73 2.14 -16.73
CA PRO A 74 -1.89 3.33 -17.55
C PRO A 74 -2.90 3.14 -18.70
N VAL A 75 -3.34 1.90 -18.98
CA VAL A 75 -4.39 1.61 -19.96
C VAL A 75 -5.77 1.96 -19.39
N GLU A 76 -5.99 1.69 -18.11
CA GLU A 76 -7.24 2.01 -17.41
C GLU A 76 -7.24 3.44 -16.88
N PHE A 77 -6.10 3.91 -16.37
CA PHE A 77 -5.98 5.20 -15.69
C PHE A 77 -4.76 5.96 -16.22
N SER A 78 -4.98 6.79 -17.25
CA SER A 78 -3.92 7.54 -17.92
C SER A 78 -3.37 8.70 -17.08
N ASP A 79 -4.21 9.32 -16.23
CA ASP A 79 -3.85 10.47 -15.42
C ASP A 79 -3.12 10.07 -14.13
N THR A 80 -1.83 10.39 -14.06
CA THR A 80 -0.96 10.05 -12.93
C THR A 80 -1.37 10.77 -11.65
N ASP A 81 -1.75 12.05 -11.72
CA ASP A 81 -1.98 12.87 -10.53
C ASP A 81 -3.30 12.50 -9.85
N THR A 82 -4.31 12.19 -10.64
CA THR A 82 -5.60 11.69 -10.17
C THR A 82 -5.42 10.33 -9.51
N PHE A 83 -4.68 9.40 -10.10
CA PHE A 83 -4.35 8.12 -9.48
C PHE A 83 -3.57 8.29 -8.19
N TRP A 84 -2.57 9.18 -8.20
CA TRP A 84 -1.78 9.48 -7.01
C TRP A 84 -2.62 10.06 -5.87
N ASN A 85 -3.57 10.95 -6.18
CA ASN A 85 -4.48 11.52 -5.21
C ASN A 85 -5.41 10.48 -4.60
N SER A 86 -5.99 9.59 -5.42
CA SER A 86 -6.82 8.50 -4.92
C SER A 86 -6.02 7.49 -4.08
N LEU A 87 -4.80 7.15 -4.48
CA LEU A 87 -3.92 6.31 -3.65
C LEU A 87 -3.63 6.97 -2.30
N LYS A 88 -3.32 8.27 -2.26
CA LYS A 88 -3.12 8.99 -0.99
C LYS A 88 -4.36 8.94 -0.09
N ASN A 89 -5.56 9.02 -0.64
CA ASN A 89 -6.79 8.93 0.14
C ASN A 89 -6.96 7.53 0.75
N VAL A 90 -6.73 6.48 -0.03
CA VAL A 90 -6.72 5.09 0.46
C VAL A 90 -5.71 4.92 1.59
N LEU A 91 -4.50 5.46 1.45
CA LEU A 91 -3.46 5.33 2.47
C LEU A 91 -3.77 6.09 3.77
N LYS A 92 -4.45 7.24 3.68
CA LYS A 92 -4.92 7.97 4.87
C LYS A 92 -5.95 7.14 5.63
N GLU A 93 -6.91 6.55 4.92
CA GLU A 93 -7.95 5.71 5.53
C GLU A 93 -7.35 4.44 6.11
N LEU A 94 -6.50 3.74 5.36
CA LEU A 94 -5.78 2.55 5.80
C LEU A 94 -5.01 2.82 7.09
N ARG A 95 -4.26 3.93 7.16
CA ARG A 95 -3.51 4.30 8.35
C ARG A 95 -4.41 4.46 9.57
N VAL A 96 -5.57 5.10 9.42
CA VAL A 96 -6.52 5.28 10.53
C VAL A 96 -7.10 3.93 10.98
N SER A 97 -7.52 3.08 10.03
CA SER A 97 -8.07 1.76 10.30
C SER A 97 -7.10 0.81 11.00
N LEU A 98 -5.79 1.01 10.81
CA LEU A 98 -4.73 0.22 11.46
C LEU A 98 -4.25 0.81 12.80
N GLY A 99 -4.90 1.84 13.34
CA GLY A 99 -4.49 2.45 14.61
C GLY A 99 -3.31 3.42 14.49
N ASN A 100 -3.16 4.05 13.32
CA ASN A 100 -2.14 5.07 13.03
C ASN A 100 -0.67 4.61 13.10
N PRO A 101 -0.31 3.45 12.51
CA PRO A 101 1.07 2.99 12.52
C PRO A 101 1.99 3.92 11.71
N SER A 102 3.29 3.70 11.87
CA SER A 102 4.29 4.29 10.99
C SER A 102 4.17 3.65 9.61
N MET A 103 4.11 4.49 8.57
CA MET A 103 3.98 4.04 7.19
C MET A 103 4.87 4.88 6.28
N THR A 104 5.47 4.25 5.28
CA THR A 104 6.20 4.93 4.20
C THR A 104 5.63 4.53 2.85
N ILE A 105 5.88 5.37 1.85
CA ILE A 105 5.59 5.07 0.46
C ILE A 105 6.76 5.51 -0.41
N ALA A 106 7.25 4.58 -1.24
CA ALA A 106 8.22 4.86 -2.29
C ALA A 106 7.51 4.82 -3.65
N LYS A 107 7.87 5.74 -4.56
CA LYS A 107 7.36 5.81 -5.93
C LYS A 107 8.51 5.55 -6.90
N GLN A 108 8.32 4.61 -7.81
CA GLN A 108 9.30 4.24 -8.84
C GLN A 108 8.65 4.31 -10.22
N GLN A 109 9.31 4.94 -11.19
CA GLN A 109 8.91 4.84 -12.60
C GLN A 109 9.31 3.48 -13.17
N ILE A 110 8.40 2.86 -13.90
CA ILE A 110 8.60 1.55 -14.51
C ILE A 110 8.12 1.54 -15.96
N GLU A 111 8.68 0.64 -16.75
CA GLU A 111 8.07 0.22 -17.99
C GLU A 111 6.95 -0.78 -17.72
N TYR A 112 5.80 -0.55 -18.33
CA TYR A 112 4.60 -1.33 -18.16
C TYR A 112 4.16 -1.94 -19.49
N TYR A 113 3.96 -3.25 -19.45
CA TYR A 113 3.38 -4.06 -20.52
C TYR A 113 2.23 -4.85 -19.91
N TYR A 114 1.10 -4.88 -20.61
CA TYR A 114 -0.07 -5.65 -20.25
C TYR A 114 -0.40 -6.62 -21.37
N PHE A 115 -0.75 -7.85 -21.02
CA PHE A 115 -1.11 -8.91 -21.93
C PHE A 115 -2.60 -9.21 -21.76
N LYS A 116 -3.33 -9.25 -22.87
CA LYS A 116 -4.74 -9.67 -22.92
C LYS A 116 -4.85 -11.17 -23.05
#